data_AF-E3RF15-F1
#
_entry.id   AF-E3RF15-F1
#
_cell.length_a   1.000
_cell.length_b   1.000
_cell.length_c   1.000
_cell.angle_alpha   90.00
_cell.angle_beta   90.00
_cell.angle_gamma   90.00
#
_symmetry.space_group_name_H-M   'P 1'
#
loop_
_entity.id
_entity.type
_entity.pdbx_description
1 polymer ?
#
loop_
_entity_poly.entity_id
_entity_poly.type
_entity_poly.pdbx_seq_one_letter_code
_entity_poly.pdbx_strand_id
1 'polypeptide(L)'
;MSLFRSTMLRRQLLTSRPICLRYSSTSTPENVVLPRLQADLKNAMRSKNKPALNTIRAIQAEIINASKTAKPITTDGALYYLIQKQIKSSSASIEEFQNAKREDLVEKEQAQLDVLKGYAGEIPTVGESEIDELVKSVLEGLEEGKRSVGSVMGKVMSSIKGRPVDSEYVSKKIQEAVGAK
;
A
#
# COMPACT_ATOMS: atom_id res chain seq x y z
N MET A 1 -45.54 51.54 -51.81
CA MET A 1 -46.56 50.46 -51.87
C MET A 1 -45.79 49.14 -51.77
N SER A 2 -45.59 48.62 -50.57
CA SER A 2 -46.34 47.52 -49.93
C SER A 2 -45.73 46.15 -50.20
N LEU A 3 -45.50 45.41 -49.09
CA LEU A 3 -45.49 43.94 -48.95
C LEU A 3 -44.26 43.24 -49.60
N PHE A 4 -43.47 42.41 -48.93
CA PHE A 4 -43.81 41.28 -48.07
C PHE A 4 -42.69 41.02 -47.06
N ARG A 5 -43.04 40.95 -45.77
CA ARG A 5 -42.13 40.49 -44.72
C ARG A 5 -42.35 38.98 -44.55
N SER A 6 -41.51 38.17 -45.20
CA SER A 6 -41.58 36.71 -45.09
C SER A 6 -41.06 36.29 -43.71
N THR A 7 -41.96 35.89 -42.83
CA THR A 7 -41.65 35.33 -41.51
C THR A 7 -41.09 33.92 -41.69
N MET A 8 -39.77 33.77 -41.69
CA MET A 8 -39.17 32.46 -41.51
C MET A 8 -39.37 32.01 -40.07
N LEU A 9 -40.32 31.09 -39.85
CA LEU A 9 -40.39 30.29 -38.63
C LEU A 9 -39.09 29.49 -38.52
N ARG A 10 -38.22 29.92 -37.59
CA ARG A 10 -37.04 29.16 -37.19
C ARG A 10 -37.51 27.93 -36.41
N ARG A 11 -37.69 26.82 -37.12
CA ARG A 11 -37.97 25.50 -36.55
C ARG A 11 -36.82 25.14 -35.59
N GLN A 12 -37.04 25.32 -34.29
CA GLN A 12 -36.13 24.80 -33.25
C GLN A 12 -36.20 23.29 -33.30
N LEU A 13 -35.23 22.67 -33.99
CA LEU A 13 -34.97 21.25 -33.82
C LEU A 13 -34.40 21.07 -32.42
N LEU A 14 -35.24 20.66 -31.46
CA LEU A 14 -34.76 20.07 -30.21
C LEU A 14 -34.01 18.79 -30.58
N THR A 15 -32.71 18.90 -30.77
CA THR A 15 -31.83 17.74 -30.80
C THR A 15 -31.74 17.26 -29.35
N SER A 16 -32.52 16.24 -29.02
CA SER A 16 -32.32 15.42 -27.82
C SER A 16 -30.89 14.92 -27.84
N ARG A 17 -29.98 15.63 -27.16
CA ARG A 17 -28.61 15.17 -26.96
C ARG A 17 -28.74 13.94 -26.05
N PRO A 18 -28.38 12.74 -26.51
CA PRO A 18 -28.36 11.60 -25.61
C PRO A 18 -27.38 11.97 -24.48
N ILE A 19 -27.87 11.96 -23.24
CA ILE A 19 -27.02 12.05 -22.06
C ILE A 19 -26.18 10.78 -22.10
N CYS A 20 -24.97 10.88 -22.65
CA CYS A 20 -23.97 9.85 -22.49
C CYS A 20 -23.59 9.83 -21.01
N LEU A 21 -24.34 9.05 -20.21
CA LEU A 21 -23.92 8.65 -18.87
C LEU A 21 -22.60 7.90 -19.07
N ARG A 22 -21.47 8.61 -18.88
CA ARG A 22 -20.17 7.98 -18.76
C ARG A 22 -20.20 7.14 -17.50
N TYR A 23 -20.49 5.86 -17.67
CA TYR A 23 -20.34 4.86 -16.63
C TYR A 23 -18.84 4.63 -16.43
N SER A 24 -18.19 5.44 -15.60
CA SER A 24 -16.82 5.19 -15.18
C SER A 24 -16.85 4.13 -14.08
N SER A 25 -17.10 2.88 -14.45
CA SER A 25 -16.95 1.74 -13.54
C SER A 25 -15.49 1.36 -13.43
N THR A 26 -14.70 2.21 -12.78
CA THR A 26 -13.52 1.68 -12.09
C THR A 26 -14.04 1.09 -10.80
N SER A 27 -14.33 -0.23 -10.79
CA SER A 27 -14.40 -0.97 -9.54
C SER A 27 -13.00 -0.92 -8.95
N THR A 28 -12.68 0.14 -8.20
CA THR A 28 -11.49 0.17 -7.36
C THR A 28 -11.58 -1.06 -6.46
N PRO A 29 -10.54 -1.90 -6.38
CA PRO A 29 -10.50 -2.94 -5.38
C PRO A 29 -10.83 -2.31 -4.03
N GLU A 30 -11.70 -2.92 -3.23
CA GLU A 30 -12.22 -2.32 -1.99
C GLU A 30 -11.12 -2.01 -0.95
N ASN A 31 -9.87 -2.45 -1.16
CA ASN A 31 -8.77 -2.36 -0.20
C ASN A 31 -7.47 -1.76 -0.80
N VAL A 32 -7.54 -0.64 -1.52
CA VAL A 32 -6.34 0.06 -2.00
C VAL A 32 -6.01 1.24 -1.07
N VAL A 33 -4.94 1.10 -0.29
CA VAL A 33 -4.54 2.11 0.73
C VAL A 33 -3.85 3.30 0.08
N LEU A 34 -3.04 3.07 -0.96
CA LEU A 34 -2.27 4.10 -1.65
C LEU A 34 -3.11 5.30 -2.15
N PRO A 35 -4.25 5.14 -2.86
CA PRO A 35 -5.09 6.25 -3.27
C PRO A 35 -5.82 6.91 -2.08
N ARG A 36 -6.05 6.17 -0.98
CA ARG A 36 -6.74 6.69 0.21
C ARG A 36 -5.87 7.65 1.01
N LEU A 37 -4.54 7.49 1.01
CA LEU A 37 -3.61 8.38 1.73
C LEU A 37 -3.81 9.87 1.43
N GLN A 38 -4.21 10.23 0.22
CA GLN A 38 -4.50 11.63 -0.14
C GLN A 38 -5.79 12.16 0.50
N ALA A 39 -6.82 11.31 0.60
CA ALA A 39 -8.05 11.65 1.29
C ALA A 39 -7.81 11.73 2.81
N ASP A 40 -7.06 10.77 3.36
CA ASP A 40 -6.72 10.71 4.78
C ASP A 40 -5.87 11.91 5.22
N LEU A 41 -4.96 12.39 4.36
CA LEU A 41 -4.21 13.63 4.63
C LEU A 41 -5.16 14.82 4.83
N LYS A 42 -6.16 14.98 3.96
CA LYS A 42 -7.15 16.06 4.08
C LYS A 42 -7.99 15.91 5.34
N ASN A 43 -8.36 14.68 5.69
CA ASN A 43 -9.11 14.39 6.91
C ASN A 43 -8.27 14.70 8.16
N ALA A 44 -6.99 14.32 8.19
CA ALA A 44 -6.07 14.62 9.28
C ALA A 44 -5.85 16.13 9.46
N MET A 45 -5.82 16.89 8.36
CA MET A 45 -5.78 18.36 8.41
C MET A 45 -7.05 18.95 9.03
N ARG A 46 -8.23 18.42 8.71
CA ARG A 46 -9.52 18.88 9.25
C ARG A 46 -9.70 18.55 10.73
N SER A 47 -9.33 17.34 11.13
CA SER A 47 -9.41 16.86 12.51
C SER A 47 -8.30 17.41 13.41
N LYS A 48 -7.32 18.13 12.84
CA LYS A 48 -6.12 18.63 13.53
C LYS A 48 -5.33 17.53 14.26
N ASN A 49 -5.43 16.29 13.77
CA ASN A 49 -4.69 15.16 14.29
C ASN A 49 -3.23 15.26 13.82
N LYS A 50 -2.40 15.93 14.63
CA LYS A 50 -0.98 16.16 14.35
C LYS A 50 -0.16 14.88 14.09
N PRO A 51 -0.24 13.81 14.92
CA PRO A 51 0.55 12.61 14.66
C PRO A 51 0.17 11.98 13.32
N ALA A 52 -1.13 11.75 13.06
CA ALA A 52 -1.57 11.19 11.79
C ALA A 52 -1.14 12.04 10.58
N LEU A 53 -1.28 13.36 10.67
CA LEU A 53 -0.90 14.29 9.62
C LEU A 53 0.61 14.27 9.32
N ASN A 54 1.46 14.20 10.35
CA ASN A 54 2.91 14.12 10.16
C ASN A 54 3.30 12.78 9.53
N THR A 55 2.75 11.67 10.04
CA THR A 55 3.02 10.32 9.52
C THR A 55 2.61 10.19 8.06
N ILE A 56 1.39 10.62 7.68
CA ILE A 56 0.91 10.55 6.29
C ILE A 56 1.78 11.39 5.37
N ARG A 57 2.24 12.57 5.80
CA ARG A 57 3.16 13.40 5.01
C ARG A 57 4.53 12.76 4.82
N ALA A 58 5.07 12.13 5.85
CA ALA A 58 6.33 11.39 5.75
C ALA A 58 6.21 10.27 4.71
N ILE A 59 5.14 9.46 4.77
CA ILE A 59 4.86 8.41 3.79
C ILE A 59 4.76 9.00 2.37
N GLN A 60 4.02 10.10 2.18
CA GLN A 60 3.90 10.74 0.87
C GLN A 60 5.24 11.26 0.33
N ALA A 61 6.07 11.84 1.20
CA ALA A 61 7.40 12.30 0.82
C ALA A 61 8.27 11.12 0.35
N GLU A 62 8.21 9.99 1.04
CA GLU A 62 8.93 8.78 0.63
C GLU A 62 8.41 8.19 -0.69
N ILE A 63 7.09 8.19 -0.91
CA ILE A 63 6.51 7.77 -2.20
C ILE A 63 7.03 8.68 -3.34
N ILE A 64 7.07 10.00 -3.11
CA ILE A 64 7.59 10.97 -4.10
C ILE A 64 9.10 10.81 -4.30
N ASN A 65 9.86 10.44 -3.27
CA ASN A 65 11.29 10.20 -3.39
C ASN A 65 11.55 8.88 -4.15
N ALA A 66 10.76 7.84 -3.88
CA ALA A 66 10.85 6.56 -4.57
C ALA A 66 10.50 6.69 -6.05
N SER A 67 9.56 7.57 -6.43
CA SER A 67 9.20 7.80 -7.84
C SER A 67 10.32 8.41 -8.68
N LYS A 68 11.30 9.06 -8.04
CA LYS A 68 12.51 9.59 -8.69
C LYS A 68 13.63 8.55 -8.81
N THR A 69 13.41 7.35 -8.29
CA THR A 69 14.39 6.25 -8.27
C THR A 69 13.95 5.13 -9.22
N ALA A 70 14.82 4.15 -9.49
CA ALA A 70 14.51 2.98 -10.33
C ALA A 70 13.39 2.06 -9.80
N LYS A 71 12.95 2.23 -8.54
CA LYS A 71 11.92 1.41 -7.89
C LYS A 71 10.78 2.28 -7.35
N PRO A 72 9.86 2.74 -8.21
CA PRO A 72 8.71 3.54 -7.79
C PRO A 72 7.71 2.71 -6.98
N ILE A 73 7.07 3.34 -6.00
CA ILE A 73 6.02 2.72 -5.18
C ILE A 73 4.69 2.96 -5.88
N THR A 74 4.23 1.96 -6.63
CA THR A 74 2.99 2.00 -7.41
C THR A 74 1.92 1.06 -6.89
N THR A 75 2.28 0.11 -6.03
CA THR A 75 1.40 -0.94 -5.50
C THR A 75 1.32 -0.88 -3.98
N ASP A 76 0.22 -1.35 -3.40
CA ASP A 76 0.06 -1.42 -1.94
C ASP A 76 1.08 -2.38 -1.29
N GLY A 77 1.52 -3.41 -2.02
CA GLY A 77 2.61 -4.27 -1.55
C GLY A 77 3.92 -3.51 -1.36
N ALA A 78 4.28 -2.62 -2.31
CA ALA A 78 5.45 -1.76 -2.17
C ALA A 78 5.29 -0.74 -1.02
N LEU A 79 4.07 -0.22 -0.84
CA LEU A 79 3.71 0.66 0.28
C LEU A 79 3.85 -0.05 1.64
N TYR A 80 3.43 -1.31 1.73
CA TYR A 80 3.58 -2.12 2.94
C TYR A 80 5.05 -2.23 3.37
N TYR A 81 5.96 -2.54 2.44
CA TYR A 81 7.39 -2.62 2.76
C TYR A 81 7.97 -1.28 3.23
N LEU A 82 7.51 -0.16 2.67
CA LEU A 82 7.85 1.17 3.17
C LEU A 82 7.35 1.36 4.61
N ILE A 83 6.08 1.08 4.88
CA ILE A 83 5.49 1.22 6.21
C ILE A 83 6.24 0.36 7.22
N GLN A 84 6.59 -0.88 6.88
CA GLN A 84 7.37 -1.76 7.74
C GLN A 84 8.77 -1.21 8.06
N LYS A 85 9.44 -0.61 7.06
CA LYS A 85 10.71 0.09 7.30
C LYS A 85 10.53 1.24 8.29
N GLN A 86 9.47 2.02 8.15
CA GLN A 86 9.18 3.13 9.05
C GLN A 86 8.85 2.65 10.47
N ILE A 87 8.09 1.55 10.61
CA ILE A 87 7.79 0.94 11.91
C ILE A 87 9.10 0.54 12.61
N LYS A 88 10.03 -0.12 11.91
CA LYS A 88 11.34 -0.51 12.45
C LYS A 88 12.17 0.70 12.88
N SER A 89 12.14 1.77 12.09
CA SER A 89 12.84 3.02 12.43
C SER A 89 12.24 3.71 13.66
N SER A 90 10.92 3.77 13.77
CA SER A 90 10.24 4.37 14.93
C SER A 90 10.42 3.52 16.19
N SER A 91 10.39 2.19 16.09
CA SER A 91 10.66 1.32 17.26
C SER A 91 12.08 1.49 17.78
N ALA A 92 13.09 1.54 16.89
CA ALA A 92 14.47 1.81 17.28
C ALA A 92 14.62 3.19 17.94
N SER A 93 13.96 4.22 17.39
CA SER A 93 13.97 5.58 17.97
C SER A 93 13.30 5.64 19.34
N ILE A 94 12.22 4.88 19.56
CA ILE A 94 11.56 4.75 20.87
C ILE A 94 12.53 4.19 21.90
N GLU A 95 13.24 3.10 21.57
CA GLU A 95 14.24 2.50 22.47
C GLU A 95 15.36 3.49 22.81
N GLU A 96 15.88 4.21 21.82
CA GLU A 96 16.89 5.25 22.02
C GLU A 96 16.41 6.40 22.93
N PHE A 97 15.19 6.89 22.73
CA PHE A 97 14.62 7.96 23.55
C PHE A 97 14.26 7.49 24.97
N GLN A 98 13.84 6.24 25.14
CA GLN A 98 13.64 5.63 26.45
C GLN A 98 14.97 5.56 27.22
N ASN A 99 16.04 5.10 26.55
CA ASN A 99 17.38 5.06 27.13
C ASN A 99 17.88 6.47 27.51
N ALA A 100 17.53 7.48 26.73
CA ALA A 100 17.83 8.89 26.99
C ALA A 100 16.88 9.56 28.02
N LYS A 101 15.90 8.83 28.57
CA LYS A 101 14.87 9.34 29.52
C LYS A 101 14.08 10.54 28.98
N ARG A 102 13.83 10.58 27.68
CA ARG A 102 13.07 11.63 26.98
C ARG A 102 11.64 11.16 26.68
N GLU A 103 10.81 11.09 27.71
CA GLU A 103 9.43 10.61 27.61
C GLU A 103 8.58 11.44 26.61
N ASP A 104 8.86 12.74 26.49
CA ASP A 104 8.20 13.64 25.53
C ASP A 104 8.40 13.25 24.06
N LEU A 105 9.50 12.56 23.74
CA LEU A 105 9.80 12.06 22.41
C LEU A 105 9.27 10.64 22.21
N VAL A 106 9.31 9.81 23.27
CA VAL A 106 8.73 8.47 23.27
C VAL A 106 7.24 8.52 22.95
N GLU A 107 6.47 9.41 23.59
CA GLU A 107 5.04 9.55 23.32
C GLU A 107 4.75 9.94 21.86
N LYS A 108 5.60 10.80 21.27
CA LYS A 108 5.44 11.24 19.87
C LYS A 108 5.71 10.12 18.89
N GLU A 109 6.80 9.36 19.09
CA GLU A 109 7.13 8.22 18.25
C GLU A 109 6.11 7.09 18.42
N GLN A 110 5.62 6.85 19.64
CA GLN A 110 4.57 5.86 19.88
C GLN A 110 3.28 6.21 19.12
N ALA A 111 2.86 7.47 19.17
CA ALA A 111 1.69 7.92 18.43
C ALA A 111 1.87 7.77 16.90
N GLN A 112 3.09 7.99 16.38
CA GLN A 112 3.41 7.74 14.98
C GLN A 112 3.37 6.25 14.65
N LEU A 113 3.93 5.42 15.51
CA LEU A 113 3.98 3.96 15.36
C LEU A 113 2.57 3.36 15.33
N ASP A 114 1.66 3.84 16.17
CA ASP A 114 0.27 3.38 16.20
C ASP A 114 -0.47 3.69 14.88
N VAL A 115 -0.24 4.88 14.30
CA VAL A 115 -0.79 5.24 12.98
C VAL A 115 -0.24 4.33 11.88
N LEU A 116 1.08 4.07 11.88
CA LEU A 116 1.72 3.18 10.92
C LEU A 116 1.17 1.74 11.01
N LYS A 117 0.97 1.22 12.23
CA LYS A 117 0.36 -0.09 12.46
C LYS A 117 -1.08 -0.15 11.93
N GLY A 118 -1.85 0.92 12.11
CA GLY A 118 -3.20 1.03 11.54
C GLY A 118 -3.19 0.83 10.03
N TYR A 119 -2.32 1.54 9.31
CA TYR A 119 -2.19 1.38 7.86
C TYR A 119 -1.64 0.01 7.44
N ALA A 120 -0.68 -0.54 8.19
CA ALA A 120 -0.13 -1.86 7.89
C ALA A 120 -1.19 -2.97 8.00
N GLY A 121 -2.05 -2.91 9.02
CA GLY A 121 -3.08 -3.93 9.26
C GLY A 121 -4.24 -3.91 8.26
N GLU A 122 -4.45 -2.80 7.57
CA GLU A 122 -5.44 -2.72 6.49
C GLU A 122 -4.95 -3.32 5.17
N ILE A 123 -3.63 -3.44 5.00
CA ILE A 123 -3.07 -4.07 3.80
C ILE A 123 -3.11 -5.59 4.01
N PRO A 124 -3.79 -6.37 3.13
CA PRO A 124 -3.89 -7.81 3.29
C PRO A 124 -2.51 -8.46 3.09
N THR A 125 -1.94 -8.95 4.18
CA THR A 125 -0.70 -9.72 4.19
C THR A 125 -0.98 -11.22 4.12
N VAL A 126 -0.02 -11.98 3.61
CA VAL A 126 -0.06 -13.44 3.69
C VAL A 126 0.18 -13.87 5.14
N GLY A 127 -0.74 -14.68 5.69
CA GLY A 127 -0.63 -15.19 7.05
C GLY A 127 0.45 -16.25 7.20
N GLU A 128 0.93 -16.46 8.43
CA GLU A 128 1.99 -17.43 8.75
C GLU A 128 1.64 -18.87 8.32
N SER A 129 0.39 -19.29 8.50
CA SER A 129 -0.08 -20.62 8.10
C SER A 129 -0.04 -20.82 6.58
N GLU A 130 -0.45 -19.82 5.82
CA GLU A 130 -0.41 -19.86 4.35
C GLU A 130 1.05 -19.88 3.86
N ILE A 131 1.96 -19.17 4.53
CA ILE A 131 3.40 -19.25 4.23
C ILE A 131 3.93 -20.66 4.46
N ASP A 132 3.59 -21.29 5.59
CA ASP A 132 4.04 -22.64 5.91
C ASP A 132 3.55 -23.67 4.88
N GLU A 133 2.28 -23.58 4.45
CA GLU A 133 1.72 -24.42 3.39
C GLU A 133 2.41 -24.18 2.04
N LEU A 134 2.64 -22.92 1.69
CA LEU A 134 3.35 -22.57 0.46
C LEU A 134 4.78 -23.10 0.46
N VAL A 135 5.51 -22.96 1.57
CA VAL A 135 6.88 -23.49 1.70
C VAL A 135 6.88 -25.01 1.55
N LYS A 136 5.96 -25.72 2.22
CA LYS A 136 5.83 -27.19 2.08
C LYS A 136 5.55 -27.61 0.64
N SER A 137 4.57 -26.98 -0.01
CA SER A 137 4.20 -27.30 -1.40
C SER A 137 5.36 -27.06 -2.38
N VAL A 138 6.16 -26.01 -2.16
CA VAL A 138 7.34 -25.72 -2.99
C VAL A 138 8.45 -26.76 -2.77
N LEU A 139 8.63 -27.25 -1.54
CA LEU A 139 9.63 -28.26 -1.21
C LEU A 139 9.27 -29.65 -1.76
N GLU A 140 7.99 -30.02 -1.74
CA GLU A 140 7.49 -31.25 -2.37
C GLU A 140 7.73 -31.26 -3.88
N GLY A 141 7.59 -30.11 -4.54
CA GLY A 141 7.86 -29.94 -5.97
C GLY A 141 9.34 -29.76 -6.34
N LEU A 142 10.26 -29.85 -5.38
CA LEU A 142 11.71 -29.69 -5.60
C LEU A 142 12.46 -30.97 -5.24
N GLU A 143 13.29 -31.44 -6.17
CA GLU A 143 14.26 -32.53 -5.91
C GLU A 143 15.21 -32.14 -4.77
N GLU A 144 15.50 -33.09 -3.88
CA GLU A 144 16.28 -32.87 -2.65
C GLU A 144 17.63 -32.21 -2.90
N GLY A 145 18.32 -32.57 -3.98
CA GLY A 145 19.62 -32.00 -4.36
C GLY A 145 19.58 -30.55 -4.88
N LYS A 146 18.39 -29.96 -5.10
CA LYS A 146 18.20 -28.59 -5.60
C LYS A 146 17.50 -27.67 -4.59
N ARG A 147 17.25 -28.14 -3.37
CA ARG A 147 16.64 -27.36 -2.27
C ARG A 147 17.64 -26.39 -1.66
N SER A 148 18.02 -25.34 -2.40
CA SER A 148 18.76 -24.22 -1.84
C SER A 148 17.79 -23.15 -1.32
N VAL A 149 18.18 -22.46 -0.24
CA VAL A 149 17.37 -21.37 0.37
C VAL A 149 16.96 -20.34 -0.68
N GLY A 150 17.87 -19.95 -1.58
CA GLY A 150 17.59 -18.99 -2.65
C GLY A 150 16.59 -19.50 -3.70
N SER A 151 16.65 -20.79 -4.06
CA SER A 151 15.72 -21.36 -5.04
C SER A 151 14.30 -21.48 -4.47
N VAL A 152 14.18 -21.93 -3.22
CA VAL A 152 12.89 -22.03 -2.52
C VAL A 152 12.28 -20.62 -2.35
N MET A 153 13.08 -19.64 -1.92
CA MET A 153 12.62 -18.26 -1.76
C MET A 153 12.08 -17.67 -3.07
N GLY A 154 12.80 -17.84 -4.19
CA GLY A 154 12.33 -17.35 -5.49
C GLY A 154 11.00 -17.95 -5.92
N LYS A 155 10.80 -19.25 -5.69
CA LYS A 155 9.54 -19.94 -6.00
C LYS A 155 8.39 -19.50 -5.09
N VAL A 156 8.63 -19.42 -3.77
CA VAL A 156 7.64 -18.95 -2.79
C VAL A 156 7.18 -17.53 -3.14
N MET A 157 8.11 -16.61 -3.40
CA MET A 157 7.78 -15.23 -3.77
C MET A 157 7.01 -15.14 -5.09
N SER A 158 7.29 -16.02 -6.05
CA SER A 158 6.54 -16.11 -7.32
C SER A 158 5.10 -16.59 -7.09
N SER A 159 4.89 -17.53 -6.17
CA SER A 159 3.56 -18.06 -5.81
C SER A 159 2.67 -17.04 -5.08
N ILE A 160 3.28 -16.09 -4.37
CA ILE A 160 2.56 -15.10 -3.55
C ILE A 160 1.97 -13.94 -4.38
N LYS A 161 2.25 -13.89 -5.69
CA LYS A 161 1.63 -12.95 -6.67
C LYS A 161 1.68 -11.47 -6.25
N GLY A 162 2.74 -11.08 -5.54
CA GLY A 162 2.95 -9.68 -5.12
C GLY A 162 2.14 -9.25 -3.89
N ARG A 163 1.50 -10.16 -3.16
CA ARG A 163 1.01 -9.86 -1.81
C ARG A 163 2.20 -9.57 -0.88
N PRO A 164 2.08 -8.58 0.02
CA PRO A 164 3.12 -8.32 1.00
C PRO A 164 3.27 -9.49 1.98
N VAL A 165 4.50 -9.76 2.35
CA VAL A 165 4.89 -10.88 3.23
C VAL A 165 5.94 -10.39 4.20
N ASP A 166 6.00 -11.00 5.38
CA ASP A 166 7.14 -10.82 6.25
C ASP A 166 8.35 -11.61 5.73
N SER A 167 9.28 -10.91 5.09
CA SER A 167 10.53 -11.46 4.55
C SER A 167 11.38 -12.17 5.60
N GLU A 168 11.36 -11.71 6.86
CA GLU A 168 12.15 -12.30 7.94
C GLU A 168 11.53 -13.65 8.35
N TYR A 169 10.22 -13.69 8.53
CA TYR A 169 9.51 -14.94 8.81
C TYR A 169 9.67 -15.98 7.71
N VAL A 170 9.50 -15.58 6.43
CA VAL A 170 9.66 -16.48 5.28
C VAL A 170 11.09 -17.03 5.22
N SER A 171 12.11 -16.19 5.40
CA SER A 171 13.50 -16.64 5.33
C SER A 171 13.85 -17.62 6.46
N LYS A 172 13.40 -17.35 7.69
CA LYS A 172 13.53 -18.26 8.82
C LYS A 172 12.85 -19.60 8.56
N LYS A 173 11.62 -19.61 8.04
CA LYS A 173 10.88 -20.84 7.73
C LYS A 173 11.54 -21.68 6.64
N ILE A 174 12.07 -21.04 5.60
CA ILE A 174 12.80 -21.74 4.55
C ILE A 174 14.09 -22.34 5.11
N GLN A 175 14.82 -21.62 5.97
CA GLN A 175 16.03 -22.14 6.62
C GLN A 175 15.72 -23.35 7.52
N GLU A 176 14.67 -23.25 8.35
CA GLU A 176 14.16 -24.36 9.17
C GLU A 176 13.82 -25.59 8.31
N ALA A 177 13.16 -25.39 7.17
CA ALA A 177 12.70 -26.47 6.31
C ALA A 177 13.80 -27.10 5.44
N VAL A 178 14.84 -26.32 5.08
CA VAL A 178 16.00 -26.81 4.32
C VAL A 178 17.08 -27.38 5.26
N GLY A 179 17.00 -27.12 6.57
CA GLY A 179 17.99 -27.56 7.56
C GLY A 179 19.31 -26.79 7.50
N ALA A 180 19.31 -25.61 6.87
CA ALA A 180 20.47 -24.72 6.84
C ALA A 180 20.49 -23.89 8.13
N LYS A 181 21.41 -24.25 9.05
CA LYS A 181 21.77 -23.41 10.22
C LYS A 181 22.70 -22.28 9.81
#